data_AF-Q16H98-F1
#
_entry.id   AF-Q16H98-F1
#
_cell.length_a   1.000
_cell.length_b   1.000
_cell.length_c   1.000
_cell.angle_alpha   90.00
_cell.angle_beta   90.00
_cell.angle_gamma   90.00
#
_symmetry.space_group_name_H-M   'P 1'
#
loop_
_entity.id
_entity.type
_entity.pdbx_description
1 polymer ?
#
loop_
_entity_poly.entity_id
_entity_poly.type
_entity_poly.pdbx_seq_one_letter_code
_entity_poly.pdbx_strand_id
1 'polypeptide(L)'
;MTQKNFMVLWTTLLEILNNGKRVADCEVQQAYDKLINLGKCALIDKSDDSIDSLTQFSFPNPSNTDPNGNPSSSDAAGSSTSTPKHHSPEDQSTDDGWEITLSHFIATAVSVSSIEEHFTQSFSIGTRIETLQKNRRKCKS
;
A
#
# COMPACT_ATOMS: atom_id res chain seq x y z
N MET A 1 4.19 0.26 -0.45
CA MET A 1 4.66 -1.12 -0.23
C MET A 1 3.45 -1.99 -0.08
N THR A 2 3.30 -3.00 -0.94
CA THR A 2 2.14 -3.91 -0.96
C THR A 2 2.07 -4.77 0.31
N GLN A 3 0.89 -5.32 0.59
CA GLN A 3 0.66 -6.16 1.77
C GLN A 3 1.54 -7.40 1.78
N LYS A 4 1.72 -8.04 0.61
CA LYS A 4 2.60 -9.20 0.49
C LYS A 4 4.05 -8.88 0.91
N ASN A 5 4.57 -7.75 0.44
CA ASN A 5 5.94 -7.33 0.77
C ASN A 5 6.07 -6.94 2.24
N PHE A 6 5.05 -6.29 2.81
CA PHE A 6 4.98 -6.03 4.24
C PHE A 6 5.04 -7.32 5.06
N MET A 7 4.21 -8.32 4.72
CA MET A 7 4.17 -9.58 5.47
C MET A 7 5.52 -10.29 5.45
N VAL A 8 6.19 -10.36 4.29
CA VAL A 8 7.53 -10.94 4.18
C VAL A 8 8.53 -10.21 5.08
N LEU A 9 8.56 -8.88 5.05
CA LEU A 9 9.47 -8.09 5.87
C LEU A 9 9.19 -8.27 7.37
N TRP A 10 7.90 -8.26 7.75
CA TRP A 10 7.49 -8.45 9.14
C TRP A 10 7.88 -9.83 9.66
N THR A 11 7.62 -10.90 8.90
CA THR A 11 8.01 -12.26 9.29
C THR A 11 9.52 -12.41 9.41
N THR A 12 10.28 -11.88 8.45
CA THR A 12 11.76 -11.92 8.49
C THR A 12 12.30 -11.15 9.70
N LEU A 13 11.68 -10.01 10.05
CA LEU A 13 12.04 -9.27 11.26
C LEU A 13 11.84 -10.12 12.51
N LEU A 14 10.68 -10.79 12.64
CA LEU A 14 10.41 -11.68 13.78
C LEU A 14 11.36 -12.87 13.85
N GLU A 15 11.72 -13.46 12.71
CA GLU A 15 12.72 -14.54 12.65
C GLU A 15 14.09 -14.09 13.15
N ILE A 16 14.54 -12.88 12.78
CA ILE A 16 15.79 -12.32 13.27
C ILE A 16 15.75 -12.13 14.79
N LEU A 17 14.63 -11.59 15.30
CA LEU A 17 14.46 -11.30 16.72
C LEU A 17 14.37 -12.56 17.59
N ASN A 18 13.64 -13.59 17.13
CA ASN A 18 13.48 -14.85 17.85
C ASN A 18 14.78 -15.65 18.01
N ASN A 19 15.81 -15.36 17.21
CA ASN A 19 17.13 -16.00 17.35
C ASN A 19 17.98 -15.40 18.50
N GLY A 20 17.62 -14.24 19.05
CA GLY A 20 18.44 -13.52 20.04
C GLY A 20 17.82 -13.40 21.44
N LYS A 21 16.50 -13.22 21.54
CA LYS A 21 15.72 -13.14 22.79
C LYS A 21 14.23 -13.20 22.43
N ARG A 22 13.37 -13.81 23.27
CA ARG A 22 11.91 -13.66 23.11
C ARG A 22 11.57 -12.18 23.30
N VAL A 23 11.21 -11.53 22.20
CA VAL A 23 10.68 -10.18 22.24
C VAL A 23 9.32 -10.20 22.95
N ALA A 24 8.99 -9.16 23.72
CA ALA A 24 7.71 -9.08 24.40
C ALA A 24 6.57 -9.04 23.37
N ASP A 25 5.76 -10.10 23.34
CA ASP A 25 4.73 -10.32 22.32
C ASP A 25 3.73 -9.16 22.22
N CYS A 26 3.49 -8.43 23.32
CA CYS A 26 2.47 -7.37 23.37
C CYS A 26 2.85 -6.11 22.54
N GLU A 27 4.06 -5.57 22.70
CA GLU A 27 4.45 -4.35 21.98
C GLU A 27 4.62 -4.62 20.48
N VAL A 28 5.14 -5.79 20.14
CA VAL A 28 5.27 -6.25 18.74
C VAL A 28 3.90 -6.43 18.11
N GLN A 29 2.96 -7.06 18.82
CA GLN A 29 1.58 -7.21 18.34
C GLN A 29 0.92 -5.85 18.11
N GLN A 30 1.10 -4.90 19.03
CA GLN A 30 0.56 -3.55 18.89
C GLN A 30 1.15 -2.82 17.67
N ALA A 31 2.46 -2.96 17.44
CA ALA A 31 3.12 -2.39 16.27
C ALA A 31 2.61 -3.01 14.96
N TYR A 32 2.40 -4.33 14.93
CA TYR A 32 1.78 -5.03 13.80
C TYR A 32 0.38 -4.47 13.51
N ASP A 33 -0.48 -4.40 14.53
CA ASP A 33 -1.87 -3.95 14.37
C ASP A 33 -1.92 -2.49 13.88
N LYS A 34 -1.02 -1.64 14.39
CA LYS A 34 -0.88 -0.25 13.91
C LYS A 34 -0.52 -0.19 12.43
N LEU A 35 0.44 -1.00 11.97
CA LEU A 35 0.85 -1.02 10.56
C LEU A 35 -0.24 -1.58 9.65
N ILE A 36 -0.96 -2.61 10.10
CA ILE A 36 -2.13 -3.14 9.39
C ILE A 36 -3.20 -2.06 9.23
N ASN A 37 -3.50 -1.31 10.29
CA ASN A 37 -4.50 -0.25 10.24
C ASN A 37 -4.07 0.91 9.34
N LEU A 38 -2.81 1.33 9.40
CA LEU A 38 -2.28 2.38 8.52
C LEU A 38 -2.45 2.03 7.04
N GLY A 39 -2.15 0.78 6.65
CA GLY A 39 -2.31 0.37 5.27
C GLY A 39 -3.77 0.25 4.81
N LYS A 40 -4.70 0.02 5.74
CA LYS A 40 -6.14 0.05 5.45
C LYS A 40 -6.66 1.48 5.29
N CYS A 41 -6.16 2.43 6.08
CA CYS A 41 -6.57 3.84 5.97
C CYS A 41 -6.12 4.49 4.66
N ALA A 42 -4.98 4.07 4.09
CA ALA A 42 -4.52 4.55 2.78
C ALA A 42 -5.52 4.26 1.64
N LEU A 43 -6.36 3.23 1.80
CA LEU A 43 -7.43 2.92 0.84
C LEU A 43 -8.58 3.93 0.91
N ILE A 44 -8.89 4.44 2.12
CA ILE A 44 -10.02 5.34 2.37
C ILE A 44 -9.72 6.73 1.80
N ASP A 45 -8.50 7.27 2.04
CA ASP A 45 -8.09 8.57 1.49
C ASP A 45 -8.12 8.60 -0.05
N LYS A 46 -7.79 7.49 -0.72
CA LYS A 46 -7.87 7.39 -2.19
C LYS A 46 -9.31 7.36 -2.72
N SER A 47 -10.27 6.94 -1.91
CA SER A 47 -11.68 6.84 -2.30
C SER A 47 -12.44 8.16 -2.17
N ASP A 48 -11.99 9.06 -1.28
CA ASP A 48 -12.60 10.38 -1.08
C ASP A 48 -12.13 11.45 -2.09
N ASP A 49 -11.04 11.20 -2.83
CA ASP A 49 -10.64 11.98 -4.01
C ASP A 49 -11.48 11.66 -5.27
N SER A 50 -12.66 11.07 -5.09
CA SER A 50 -13.61 10.82 -6.19
C SER A 50 -14.13 12.13 -6.77
N ILE A 51 -13.77 12.36 -8.03
CA ILE A 51 -14.11 13.48 -8.92
C ILE A 51 -15.62 13.76 -9.15
N ASP A 52 -16.52 13.10 -8.44
CA ASP A 52 -17.97 13.23 -8.62
C ASP A 52 -18.54 14.59 -8.19
N SER A 53 -17.74 15.43 -7.50
CA SER A 53 -18.16 16.79 -7.13
C SER A 53 -18.07 17.83 -8.27
N LEU A 54 -17.54 17.48 -9.46
CA LEU A 54 -17.37 18.48 -10.53
C LEU A 54 -18.53 18.58 -11.53
N THR A 55 -19.55 17.70 -11.47
CA THR A 55 -20.66 17.69 -12.45
C THR A 55 -22.04 17.98 -11.87
N GLN A 56 -22.18 18.17 -10.55
CA GLN A 56 -23.49 18.38 -9.90
C GLN A 56 -24.03 19.82 -9.89
N PHE A 57 -23.33 20.82 -10.45
CA PHE A 57 -23.82 22.21 -10.50
C PHE A 57 -24.69 22.56 -11.73
N SER A 58 -25.14 21.58 -12.51
CA SER A 58 -26.02 21.83 -13.65
C SER A 58 -27.48 21.47 -13.35
N PHE A 59 -28.18 22.33 -12.62
CA PHE A 59 -29.65 22.42 -12.65
C PHE A 59 -30.07 23.87 -12.37
N PRO A 60 -31.24 24.37 -12.84
CA PRO A 60 -32.17 23.87 -13.85
C PRO A 60 -32.39 24.89 -15.00
N ASN A 61 -32.84 24.40 -16.15
CA ASN A 61 -33.38 25.24 -17.23
C ASN A 61 -34.61 26.02 -16.72
N PRO A 62 -34.66 27.35 -16.86
CA PRO A 62 -35.83 27.90 -17.54
C PRO A 62 -35.52 29.14 -18.40
N SER A 63 -36.36 29.28 -19.41
CA SER A 63 -36.68 30.52 -20.14
C SER A 63 -35.87 30.82 -21.41
N ASN A 64 -36.66 30.99 -22.47
CA ASN A 64 -36.42 31.76 -23.70
C ASN A 64 -35.96 30.90 -24.88
N THR A 65 -36.85 30.10 -25.48
CA THR A 65 -37.94 30.57 -26.35
C THR A 65 -37.35 31.35 -27.53
N ASP A 66 -37.08 30.64 -28.62
CA ASP A 66 -36.96 31.24 -29.94
C ASP A 66 -38.30 31.90 -30.29
N PRO A 67 -38.35 33.22 -30.56
CA PRO A 67 -39.60 33.95 -30.80
C PRO A 67 -40.24 33.63 -32.16
N ASN A 68 -39.65 32.78 -33.00
CA ASN A 68 -40.18 32.46 -34.32
C ASN A 68 -40.91 31.11 -34.45
N GLY A 69 -41.21 30.43 -33.34
CA GLY A 69 -42.28 29.42 -33.30
C GLY A 69 -42.23 28.35 -34.40
N ASN A 70 -41.04 27.89 -34.79
CA ASN A 70 -40.91 26.86 -35.82
C ASN A 70 -40.56 25.51 -35.19
N PRO A 71 -41.44 24.49 -35.25
CA PRO A 71 -41.09 23.14 -34.87
C PRO A 71 -40.36 22.47 -36.05
N SER A 72 -39.03 22.57 -36.10
CA SER A 72 -38.26 21.72 -37.02
C SER A 72 -38.05 20.34 -36.39
N SER A 73 -39.07 19.50 -36.51
CA SER A 73 -38.86 18.05 -36.65
C SER A 73 -38.43 17.79 -38.09
N SER A 74 -37.25 17.21 -38.30
CA SER A 74 -36.93 16.39 -39.48
C SER A 74 -35.65 15.61 -39.20
N ASP A 75 -35.83 14.31 -39.03
CA ASP A 75 -34.79 13.28 -39.04
C ASP A 75 -33.87 13.39 -40.26
N ALA A 76 -32.58 13.12 -40.05
CA ALA A 76 -31.88 11.96 -40.61
C ALA A 76 -30.38 12.21 -40.90
N ALA A 77 -29.62 11.14 -40.66
CA ALA A 77 -28.30 10.81 -41.20
C ALA A 77 -27.07 11.43 -40.53
N GLY A 78 -26.43 10.62 -39.67
CA GLY A 78 -25.06 10.85 -39.23
C GLY A 78 -24.65 10.01 -38.03
N SER A 79 -24.83 8.67 -38.10
CA SER A 79 -24.25 7.75 -37.11
C SER A 79 -22.74 7.89 -37.11
N SER A 80 -22.22 8.72 -36.22
CA SER A 80 -20.82 8.78 -35.81
C SER A 80 -20.77 8.39 -34.35
N THR A 81 -21.13 7.14 -34.07
CA THR A 81 -20.87 6.53 -32.76
C THR A 81 -19.37 6.35 -32.65
N SER A 82 -18.75 7.33 -32.02
CA SER A 82 -17.44 7.29 -31.40
C SER A 82 -17.15 5.90 -30.83
N THR A 83 -16.08 5.28 -31.30
CA THR A 83 -15.51 4.10 -30.67
C THR A 83 -15.18 4.41 -29.21
N PRO A 84 -15.80 3.76 -28.22
CA PRO A 84 -15.11 3.63 -26.95
C PRO A 84 -13.96 2.68 -27.23
N LYS A 85 -12.73 3.15 -27.10
CA LYS A 85 -11.60 2.28 -26.77
C LYS A 85 -12.05 1.46 -25.58
N HIS A 86 -12.49 0.23 -25.82
CA HIS A 86 -12.68 -0.71 -24.74
C HIS A 86 -11.27 -0.95 -24.22
N HIS A 87 -11.01 -0.37 -23.05
CA HIS A 87 -9.86 -0.69 -22.24
C HIS A 87 -9.74 -2.22 -22.25
N SER A 88 -8.54 -2.70 -22.60
CA SER A 88 -8.12 -4.03 -22.21
C SER A 88 -8.54 -4.24 -20.75
N PRO A 89 -8.95 -5.46 -20.35
CA PRO A 89 -9.00 -5.76 -18.94
C PRO A 89 -7.56 -5.57 -18.44
N GLU A 90 -7.31 -4.43 -17.81
CA GLU A 90 -6.23 -4.31 -16.85
C GLU A 90 -6.44 -5.51 -15.94
N ASP A 91 -5.42 -6.35 -15.86
CA ASP A 91 -5.28 -7.32 -14.80
C ASP A 91 -5.76 -6.62 -13.53
N GLN A 92 -6.95 -6.99 -13.05
CA GLN A 92 -7.33 -6.71 -11.68
C GLN A 92 -6.35 -7.54 -10.86
N SER A 93 -5.14 -7.00 -10.68
CA SER A 93 -4.33 -7.38 -9.55
C SER A 93 -5.24 -7.14 -8.37
N THR A 94 -5.64 -8.22 -7.73
CA THR A 94 -6.12 -8.29 -6.36
C THR A 94 -5.01 -7.80 -5.42
N ASP A 95 -4.49 -6.60 -5.69
CA ASP A 95 -3.75 -5.81 -4.73
C ASP A 95 -4.86 -5.07 -4.00
N ASP A 96 -5.15 -5.52 -2.78
CA ASP A 96 -6.25 -5.13 -1.89
C ASP A 96 -6.21 -3.63 -1.47
N GLY A 97 -5.68 -2.75 -2.35
CA GLY A 97 -5.36 -1.32 -2.18
C GLY A 97 -4.64 -0.97 -0.87
N TRP A 98 -4.18 -1.99 -0.15
CA TRP A 98 -3.46 -1.90 1.09
C TRP A 98 -2.03 -1.55 0.74
N GLU A 99 -1.58 -0.41 1.24
CA GLU A 99 -0.21 0.00 1.09
C GLU A 99 0.28 0.82 2.26
N ILE A 100 1.54 0.63 2.60
CA ILE A 100 2.25 1.51 3.54
C ILE A 100 3.55 1.98 2.91
N THR A 101 4.05 3.14 3.33
CA THR A 101 5.41 3.55 2.94
C THR A 101 6.44 2.76 3.76
N LEU A 102 7.64 2.57 3.21
CA LEU A 102 8.76 1.99 3.96
C LEU A 102 9.10 2.80 5.21
N SER A 103 9.00 4.14 5.15
CA SER A 103 9.26 5.01 6.30
C SER A 103 8.31 4.75 7.48
N HIS A 104 7.01 4.59 7.20
CA HIS A 104 6.02 4.21 8.23
C HIS A 104 6.32 2.86 8.87
N PHE A 105 6.74 1.88 8.06
CA PHE A 105 7.19 0.57 8.55
C PHE A 105 8.39 0.72 9.49
N ILE A 106 9.46 1.38 9.04
CA ILE A 106 10.69 1.55 9.82
C ILE A 106 10.38 2.30 11.12
N ALA A 107 9.71 3.45 11.04
CA ALA A 107 9.40 4.28 12.21
C ALA A 107 8.59 3.50 13.27
N THR A 108 7.65 2.66 12.84
CA THR A 108 6.85 1.85 13.77
C THR A 108 7.64 0.68 14.33
N ALA A 109 8.42 -0.02 13.50
CA ALA A 109 9.23 -1.16 13.94
C ALA A 109 10.32 -0.74 14.95
N VAL A 110 11.02 0.38 14.71
CA VAL A 110 12.05 0.87 15.63
C VAL A 110 11.49 1.52 16.88
N SER A 111 10.21 1.87 16.91
CA SER A 111 9.56 2.38 18.13
C SER A 111 9.31 1.30 19.19
N VAL A 112 9.47 0.03 18.83
CA VAL A 112 9.39 -1.08 19.76
C VAL A 112 10.76 -1.26 20.41
N SER A 113 10.86 -0.97 21.71
CA SER A 113 12.13 -0.90 22.46
C SER A 113 12.96 -2.18 22.34
N SER A 114 12.32 -3.34 22.42
CA SER A 114 12.99 -4.64 22.29
C SER A 114 13.55 -4.90 20.89
N ILE A 115 12.95 -4.32 19.84
CA ILE A 115 13.47 -4.40 18.48
C ILE A 115 14.70 -3.48 18.38
N GLU A 116 14.58 -2.24 18.85
CA GLU A 116 15.68 -1.29 18.89
C GLU A 116 16.90 -1.85 19.65
N GLU A 117 16.70 -2.38 20.85
CA GLU A 117 17.76 -3.00 21.67
C GLU A 117 18.48 -4.12 20.92
N HIS A 118 17.74 -4.99 20.22
CA HIS A 118 18.33 -6.11 19.49
C HIS A 118 19.21 -5.64 18.32
N PHE A 119 18.82 -4.59 17.61
CA PHE A 119 19.59 -4.07 16.47
C PHE A 119 20.71 -3.12 16.88
N THR A 120 20.62 -2.51 18.06
CA THR A 120 21.68 -1.64 18.61
C THR A 120 22.69 -2.40 19.47
N GLN A 121 22.43 -3.67 19.77
CA GLN A 121 23.34 -4.50 20.56
C GLN A 121 24.71 -4.63 19.86
N SER A 122 25.74 -4.11 20.51
CA SER A 122 27.12 -4.25 20.05
C SER A 122 27.56 -5.72 20.09
N PHE A 123 28.23 -6.18 19.05
CA PHE A 123 28.86 -7.50 19.02
C PHE A 123 30.37 -7.38 18.79
N SER A 124 31.13 -8.32 19.35
CA SER A 124 32.56 -8.41 19.10
C SER A 124 32.82 -8.96 17.70
N ILE A 125 33.42 -8.13 16.85
CA ILE A 125 33.88 -8.53 15.51
C ILE A 125 34.87 -9.72 15.61
N GLY A 126 35.75 -9.71 16.62
CA GLY A 126 36.71 -10.78 16.85
C GLY A 126 36.05 -12.15 17.04
N THR A 127 35.00 -12.21 17.86
CA THR A 127 34.23 -13.44 18.10
C THR A 127 33.53 -13.93 16.83
N ARG A 128 33.03 -13.02 15.98
CA ARG A 128 32.41 -13.37 14.70
C ARG A 128 33.43 -13.92 13.69
N ILE A 129 34.59 -13.28 13.59
CA ILE A 129 35.70 -13.74 12.75
C ILE A 129 36.16 -15.13 13.19
N GLU A 130 36.32 -15.36 14.48
CA GLU A 130 36.74 -16.65 15.02
C GLU A 130 35.72 -17.75 14.72
N THR A 131 34.43 -17.48 14.88
CA THR A 131 33.33 -18.40 14.54
C THR A 131 33.34 -18.76 13.05
N LEU A 132 33.50 -17.77 12.18
CA LEU A 132 33.60 -17.97 10.73
C LEU A 132 34.81 -18.82 10.35
N GLN A 133 35.97 -18.55 10.96
CA GLN A 133 37.18 -19.35 10.73
C GLN A 133 37.03 -20.80 11.21
N LYS A 134 36.39 -21.01 12.37
CA LYS A 134 36.14 -22.35 12.93
C LYS A 134 35.22 -23.18 12.03
N ASN A 135 34.20 -22.56 11.43
CA ASN A 135 33.32 -23.25 10.48
C ASN A 135 34.02 -23.60 9.16
N ARG A 136 34.91 -22.74 8.63
CA ARG A 136 35.70 -23.06 7.42
C ARG A 136 36.62 -24.27 7.61
N ARG A 137 37.11 -24.52 8.84
CA ARG A 137 37.96 -25.68 9.14
C ARG A 137 37.19 -27.00 9.22
N LYS A 138 35.86 -26.97 9.34
CA LYS A 138 35.00 -28.17 9.37
C LYS A 138 34.62 -28.70 7.98
N CYS A 139 34.70 -27.87 6.94
CA CYS A 139 34.37 -28.26 5.55
C CYS A 139 35.58 -28.77 4.75
N LYS A 140 36.66 -29.16 5.43
CA LYS A 140 37.90 -29.71 4.83
C LYS A 140 38.07 -31.20 5.14
N SER A 141 36.99 -31.95 5.17
CA SER A 141 37.00 -33.41 5.31
C SER A 141 36.26 -34.07 4.15
#